data_AF-A0A0G0IDS6-F1
#
_entry.id   AF-A0A0G0IDS6-F1
#
_cell.length_a   1.000
_cell.length_b   1.000
_cell.length_c   1.000
_cell.angle_alpha   90.00
_cell.angle_beta   90.00
_cell.angle_gamma   90.00
#
_symmetry.space_group_name_H-M   'P 1'
#
loop_
_entity.id
_entity.type
_entity.pdbx_description
1 polymer ?
#
loop_
_entity_poly.entity_id
_entity_poly.type
_entity_poly.pdbx_seq_one_letter_code
_entity_poly.pdbx_strand_id
1 'polypeptide(L)'
;MTEKVIGYMYILTGTVLMALALVSIYMVFTNKGKPVDIFNLPGISIDLSSVAPDVPQGQQDKETAVETGLKTDLVAPEIINSPLNIIAHVIFMGFILNVGFKIASLGVQFVRPIKVNLRTQEKSVLEP
;
A
#
# COMPACT_ATOMS: atom_id res chain seq x y z
N MET A 1 -9.48 1.86 -36.63
CA MET A 1 -10.62 2.28 -35.75
C MET A 1 -10.57 1.49 -34.45
N THR A 2 -10.41 0.17 -34.55
CA THR A 2 -10.23 -0.77 -33.43
C THR A 2 -9.11 -0.38 -32.46
N GLU A 3 -8.00 0.16 -32.96
CA GLU A 3 -6.84 0.61 -32.18
C GLU A 3 -7.21 1.74 -31.22
N LYS A 4 -8.07 2.66 -31.68
CA LYS A 4 -8.59 3.74 -30.83
C LYS A 4 -9.51 3.21 -29.74
N VAL A 5 -10.36 2.23 -30.08
CA VAL A 5 -11.26 1.58 -29.10
C VAL A 5 -10.48 0.88 -28.01
N ILE A 6 -9.45 0.11 -28.39
CA ILE A 6 -8.54 -0.56 -27.44
C ILE A 6 -7.79 0.48 -26.59
N GLY A 7 -7.32 1.57 -27.20
CA GLY A 7 -6.69 2.67 -26.48
C GLY A 7 -7.59 3.29 -25.41
N TYR A 8 -8.85 3.58 -25.74
CA TYR A 8 -9.83 4.08 -24.77
C TYR A 8 -10.16 3.07 -23.66
N MET A 9 -10.21 1.78 -23.97
CA MET A 9 -10.41 0.73 -22.97
C MET A 9 -9.27 0.71 -21.94
N TYR A 10 -8.01 0.82 -22.39
CA TYR A 10 -6.86 0.89 -21.49
C TYR A 10 -6.83 2.17 -20.64
N ILE A 11 -7.18 3.32 -21.23
CA ILE A 11 -7.29 4.58 -20.48
C ILE A 11 -8.35 4.42 -19.38
N LEU A 12 -9.55 3.95 -19.73
CA LEU A 12 -10.64 3.78 -18.77
C LEU A 12 -10.25 2.83 -17.63
N THR A 13 -9.68 1.68 -17.98
CA THR A 13 -9.27 0.66 -16.99
C THR A 13 -8.19 1.21 -16.06
N GLY A 14 -7.16 1.88 -16.60
CA GLY A 14 -6.10 2.49 -15.80
C GLY A 14 -6.62 3.60 -14.88
N THR A 15 -7.52 4.46 -15.38
CA THR A 15 -8.16 5.53 -14.58
C THR A 15 -9.01 4.97 -13.46
N VAL A 16 -9.81 3.93 -13.72
CA VAL A 16 -10.63 3.27 -12.68
C VAL A 16 -9.74 2.66 -11.60
N LEU A 17 -8.67 1.94 -11.98
CA LEU A 17 -7.68 1.40 -11.04
C LEU A 17 -7.07 2.49 -10.15
N MET A 18 -6.66 3.61 -10.74
CA MET A 18 -6.11 4.74 -9.99
C MET A 18 -7.14 5.35 -9.05
N ALA A 19 -8.39 5.53 -9.49
CA ALA A 19 -9.46 6.04 -8.64
C ALA A 19 -9.74 5.12 -7.45
N LEU A 20 -9.81 3.81 -7.67
CA LEU A 20 -10.00 2.83 -6.60
C LEU A 20 -8.85 2.84 -5.58
N ALA A 21 -7.60 2.96 -6.04
CA ALA A 21 -6.45 3.06 -5.16
C ALA A 21 -6.49 4.35 -4.31
N LEU A 22 -6.86 5.49 -4.90
CA LEU A 22 -7.05 6.75 -4.17
C LEU A 22 -8.15 6.65 -3.12
N VAL A 23 -9.30 6.04 -3.46
CA VAL A 23 -10.41 5.82 -2.52
C VAL A 23 -9.97 4.92 -1.37
N SER A 24 -9.24 3.83 -1.65
CA SER A 24 -8.70 2.92 -0.64
C SER A 24 -7.76 3.65 0.33
N ILE A 25 -6.83 4.45 -0.20
CA ILE A 25 -5.93 5.27 0.62
C ILE A 25 -6.74 6.23 1.49
N TYR A 26 -7.70 6.96 0.90
CA TYR A 26 -8.53 7.91 1.62
C TYR A 26 -9.36 7.27 2.75
N MET A 27 -9.93 6.08 2.51
CA MET A 27 -10.69 5.34 3.53
C MET A 27 -9.81 4.91 4.71
N VAL A 28 -8.58 4.47 4.45
CA VAL A 28 -7.63 4.10 5.49
C VAL A 28 -7.21 5.32 6.32
N PHE A 29 -6.92 6.46 5.67
CA PHE A 29 -6.60 7.70 6.39
C PHE A 29 -7.78 8.27 7.20
N THR A 30 -9.02 8.05 6.75
CA THR A 30 -10.23 8.49 7.49
C THR A 30 -10.62 7.49 8.60
N ASN A 31 -9.82 6.45 8.83
CA ASN A 31 -10.09 5.39 9.80
C ASN A 31 -11.43 4.64 9.55
N LYS A 32 -11.95 4.74 8.31
CA LYS A 32 -13.19 4.09 7.87
C LYS A 32 -12.95 2.71 7.26
N GLY A 33 -11.71 2.40 6.92
CA GLY A 33 -11.26 1.08 6.47
C GLY A 33 -10.01 0.66 7.23
N LYS A 34 -9.88 -0.64 7.53
CA LYS A 34 -8.65 -1.17 8.11
C LYS A 34 -7.55 -1.24 7.05
N PRO A 35 -6.30 -0.83 7.35
CA PRO A 35 -5.17 -1.05 6.45
C PRO A 35 -4.95 -2.55 6.24
N VAL A 36 -4.25 -2.92 5.16
CA VAL A 36 -3.81 -4.31 5.00
C VAL A 36 -2.80 -4.64 6.09
N ASP A 37 -3.10 -5.65 6.89
CA ASP A 37 -2.25 -6.10 8.00
C ASP A 37 -1.09 -6.94 7.46
N ILE A 38 0.01 -6.26 7.10
CA ILE A 38 1.23 -6.88 6.57
C ILE A 38 2.19 -7.26 7.71
N PHE A 39 2.17 -6.51 8.80
CA PHE A 39 3.03 -6.65 9.97
C PHE A 39 2.21 -6.94 11.22
N ASN A 40 2.54 -8.03 11.91
CA ASN A 40 2.00 -8.42 13.21
C ASN A 40 3.15 -8.80 14.13
N LEU A 41 3.93 -7.81 14.57
CA LEU A 41 5.02 -8.05 15.50
C LEU A 41 4.44 -8.32 16.90
N PRO A 42 4.86 -9.40 17.59
CA PRO A 42 4.49 -9.62 18.97
C PRO A 42 5.08 -8.51 19.86
N GLY A 43 4.35 -8.11 20.90
CA GLY A 43 4.79 -7.11 21.86
C GLY A 43 6.07 -7.52 22.58
N ILE A 44 6.91 -6.54 22.93
CA ILE A 44 8.10 -6.78 23.76
C ILE A 44 7.63 -6.83 25.22
N SER A 45 7.30 -8.02 25.70
CA SER A 45 6.97 -8.25 27.11
C SER A 45 8.24 -8.49 27.91
N ILE A 46 8.55 -7.61 28.87
CA ILE A 46 9.53 -7.93 29.92
C ILE A 46 8.79 -8.65 31.04
N ASP A 47 9.29 -9.82 31.41
CA ASP A 47 8.79 -10.57 32.56
C ASP A 47 9.43 -9.99 33.84
N LEU A 48 8.69 -9.16 34.58
CA LEU A 48 9.17 -8.57 35.84
C LEU A 48 9.14 -9.55 37.03
N SER A 49 8.77 -10.81 36.80
CA SER A 49 8.72 -11.85 37.84
C SER A 49 10.09 -12.14 38.49
N SER A 50 11.21 -11.75 37.86
CA SER A 50 12.56 -11.90 38.42
C SER A 50 13.08 -10.66 39.17
N VAL A 51 12.29 -9.56 39.24
CA VAL A 51 12.72 -8.27 39.84
C VAL A 51 11.87 -7.87 41.05
N ALA A 52 10.72 -8.52 41.27
CA ALA A 52 9.90 -8.28 42.47
C ALA A 52 10.51 -8.98 43.70
N PRO A 53 10.90 -8.24 44.76
CA PRO A 53 11.29 -8.83 46.04
C PRO A 53 10.09 -9.51 46.69
N ASP A 54 10.33 -10.67 47.32
CA ASP A 54 9.39 -11.50 48.09
C ASP A 54 8.22 -10.71 48.69
N VAL A 55 7.02 -10.91 48.12
CA VAL A 55 5.77 -10.52 48.78
C VAL A 55 5.24 -11.78 49.48
N PRO A 56 4.96 -11.74 50.81
CA PRO A 56 4.68 -12.94 51.59
C PRO A 56 3.50 -13.74 51.03
N GLN A 57 3.73 -15.02 50.75
CA GLN A 57 2.69 -15.98 50.37
C GLN A 57 1.65 -16.10 51.50
N GLY A 58 0.45 -15.63 51.24
CA GLY A 58 -0.64 -15.72 52.20
C GLY A 58 -1.97 -15.24 51.67
N GLN A 59 -2.49 -15.90 50.62
CA GLN A 59 -3.93 -16.20 50.44
C GLN A 59 -4.15 -16.82 49.06
N GLN A 60 -4.25 -18.15 49.05
CA GLN A 60 -5.00 -18.87 48.03
C GLN A 60 -6.47 -18.56 48.28
N ASP A 61 -7.09 -17.76 47.41
CA ASP A 61 -8.51 -17.86 47.16
C ASP A 61 -8.73 -18.12 45.67
N LYS A 62 -9.40 -19.25 45.43
CA LYS A 62 -9.86 -19.70 44.12
C LYS A 62 -10.94 -18.73 43.66
N GLU A 63 -10.70 -18.06 42.55
CA GLU A 63 -11.66 -17.80 41.46
C GLU A 63 -11.08 -16.73 40.54
N THR A 64 -11.24 -16.95 39.23
CA THR A 64 -10.70 -16.12 38.14
C THR A 64 -9.18 -16.22 38.00
N ALA A 65 -8.73 -17.17 37.17
CA ALA A 65 -7.42 -17.08 36.52
C ALA A 65 -7.43 -15.88 35.56
N VAL A 66 -7.47 -14.68 36.12
CA VAL A 66 -6.99 -13.46 35.51
C VAL A 66 -5.49 -13.67 35.40
N GLU A 67 -4.99 -13.74 34.17
CA GLU A 67 -3.57 -13.79 33.84
C GLU A 67 -2.86 -12.57 34.45
N THR A 68 -2.54 -12.67 35.75
CA THR A 68 -1.78 -11.71 36.55
C THR A 68 -0.31 -12.12 36.57
N GLY A 69 0.19 -12.57 35.42
CA GLY A 69 1.57 -12.30 35.08
C GLY A 69 1.58 -10.87 34.56
N LEU A 70 2.11 -9.93 35.34
CA LEU A 70 2.35 -8.55 34.93
C LEU A 70 3.34 -8.52 33.74
N LYS A 71 2.86 -8.89 32.56
CA LYS A 71 3.48 -8.55 31.28
C LYS A 71 3.18 -7.08 31.07
N THR A 72 3.97 -6.21 31.70
CA THR A 72 3.97 -4.81 31.33
C THR A 72 4.58 -4.73 29.94
N ASP A 73 3.73 -4.72 28.91
CA ASP A 73 4.15 -4.41 27.55
C ASP A 73 4.77 -3.02 27.56
N LEU A 74 6.10 -2.94 27.50
CA LEU A 74 6.82 -1.66 27.46
C LEU A 74 6.44 -0.84 26.23
N VAL A 75 6.01 -1.53 25.16
CA VAL A 75 5.38 -0.95 23.98
C VAL A 75 4.28 -1.90 23.53
N ALA A 76 3.03 -1.44 23.59
CA ALA A 76 1.89 -2.21 23.07
C ALA A 76 2.12 -2.49 21.57
N PRO A 77 2.02 -3.75 21.11
CA PRO A 77 2.25 -4.10 19.72
C PRO A 77 1.37 -3.31 18.74
N GLU A 78 0.19 -2.84 19.15
CA GLU A 78 -0.67 -1.95 18.36
C GLU A 78 -0.01 -0.61 17.99
N ILE A 79 0.85 -0.06 18.86
CA ILE A 79 1.54 1.22 18.63
C ILE A 79 2.61 1.06 17.54
N ILE A 80 3.20 -0.14 17.41
CA ILE A 80 4.21 -0.44 16.39
C ILE A 80 3.56 -0.92 15.10
N ASN A 81 2.59 -1.83 15.20
CA ASN A 81 2.02 -2.51 14.04
C ASN A 81 1.08 -1.58 13.24
N SER A 82 0.27 -0.75 13.91
CA SER A 82 -0.68 0.14 13.21
C SER A 82 -0.02 1.13 12.25
N PRO A 83 0.95 1.98 12.65
CA PRO A 83 1.59 2.90 11.72
C PRO A 83 2.38 2.16 10.64
N LEU A 84 2.99 1.02 10.97
CA LEU A 84 3.75 0.22 10.01
C LEU A 84 2.85 -0.38 8.93
N ASN A 85 1.68 -0.90 9.30
CA ASN A 85 0.66 -1.40 8.37
C ASN A 85 0.08 -0.28 7.50
N ILE A 86 -0.16 0.91 8.06
CA ILE A 86 -0.61 2.07 7.27
C ILE A 86 0.46 2.44 6.23
N ILE A 87 1.73 2.56 6.62
CA ILE A 87 2.83 2.88 5.70
C ILE A 87 2.93 1.82 4.60
N ALA A 88 2.90 0.55 4.97
CA ALA A 88 2.98 -0.57 4.03
C ALA A 88 1.79 -0.56 3.05
N HIS A 89 0.58 -0.28 3.54
CA HIS A 89 -0.63 -0.12 2.72
C HIS A 89 -0.51 1.03 1.73
N VAL A 90 0.01 2.19 2.16
CA VAL A 90 0.23 3.34 1.28
C VAL A 90 1.27 3.03 0.20
N ILE A 91 2.37 2.36 0.55
CA ILE A 91 3.38 1.93 -0.42
C ILE A 91 2.76 0.96 -1.45
N PHE A 92 1.99 -0.03 -0.98
CA PHE A 92 1.34 -1.00 -1.83
C PHE A 92 0.32 -0.36 -2.77
N MET A 93 -0.54 0.51 -2.26
CA MET A 93 -1.50 1.27 -3.08
C MET A 93 -0.79 2.25 -4.03
N GLY A 94 0.35 2.80 -3.63
CA GLY A 94 1.24 3.59 -4.49
C GLY A 94 1.81 2.79 -5.66
N PHE A 95 2.13 1.52 -5.45
CA PHE A 95 2.49 0.60 -6.53
C PHE A 95 1.31 0.37 -7.48
N ILE A 96 0.10 0.13 -6.95
CA ILE A 96 -1.11 -0.03 -7.77
C ILE A 96 -1.40 1.23 -8.59
N LEU A 97 -1.23 2.42 -8.02
CA LEU A 97 -1.34 3.69 -8.73
C LEU A 97 -0.37 3.77 -9.91
N ASN A 98 0.90 3.37 -9.71
CA ASN A 98 1.90 3.33 -10.77
C ASN A 98 1.54 2.34 -11.89
N VAL A 99 1.00 1.17 -11.53
CA VAL A 99 0.51 0.19 -12.51
C VAL A 99 -0.65 0.78 -13.31
N GLY A 100 -1.65 1.37 -12.64
CA GLY A 100 -2.75 2.06 -13.30
C GLY A 100 -2.28 3.17 -14.25
N PHE A 101 -1.32 3.98 -13.84
CA PHE A 101 -0.70 5.02 -14.66
C PHE A 101 -0.02 4.44 -15.91
N LYS A 102 0.76 3.37 -15.77
CA LYS A 102 1.41 2.70 -16.92
C LYS A 102 0.38 2.17 -17.92
N ILE A 103 -0.69 1.55 -17.43
CA ILE A 103 -1.78 1.03 -18.28
C ILE A 103 -2.47 2.18 -19.03
N ALA A 104 -2.81 3.27 -18.33
CA ALA A 104 -3.43 4.43 -18.95
C ALA A 104 -2.50 5.10 -19.99
N SER A 105 -1.21 5.20 -19.68
CA SER A 105 -0.19 5.76 -20.59
C SER A 105 -0.07 4.96 -21.89
N LEU A 106 -0.10 3.63 -21.82
CA LEU A 106 -0.16 2.78 -23.01
C LEU A 106 -1.43 3.07 -23.83
N GLY A 107 -2.58 3.20 -23.17
CA GLY A 107 -3.83 3.58 -23.83
C GLY A 107 -3.75 4.92 -24.56
N VAL A 108 -3.14 5.95 -23.94
CA VAL A 108 -2.91 7.26 -24.59
C VAL A 108 -2.01 7.15 -25.81
N GLN A 109 -0.98 6.30 -25.76
CA GLN A 109 -0.08 6.07 -26.90
C GLN A 109 -0.81 5.44 -28.09
N PHE A 110 -1.77 4.53 -27.85
CA PHE A 110 -2.58 3.93 -28.92
C PHE A 110 -3.58 4.92 -29.55
N VAL A 111 -4.11 5.86 -28.78
CA VAL A 111 -5.06 6.87 -29.30
C VAL A 111 -4.33 7.98 -30.08
N ARG A 112 -3.07 8.28 -29.73
CA ARG A 112 -2.29 9.36 -30.35
C ARG A 112 -1.94 9.01 -31.80
N PRO A 113 -2.25 9.89 -32.78
CA PRO A 113 -1.87 9.64 -34.16
C PRO A 113 -0.34 9.76 -34.34
N ILE A 114 0.25 8.83 -35.08
CA ILE A 114 1.66 8.87 -35.46
C ILE A 114 1.82 9.88 -36.59
N LYS A 115 2.38 11.06 -36.30
CA LYS A 115 2.80 12.03 -37.32
C LYS A 115 4.26 11.75 -37.68
N VAL A 116 4.49 11.21 -38.88
CA VAL A 116 5.83 11.00 -39.42
C VAL A 116 6.20 12.23 -40.25
N ASN A 117 7.26 12.94 -39.85
CA ASN A 117 7.84 14.00 -40.66
C ASN A 117 8.87 13.35 -41.58
N LEU A 118 8.55 13.23 -42.87
CA LEU A 118 9.49 12.74 -43.86
C LEU A 118 10.52 13.83 -44.14
N ARG A 119 11.80 13.54 -43.88
CA ARG A 119 12.91 14.35 -44.37
C ARG A 119 13.13 13.97 -45.83
N THR A 120 12.37 14.58 -46.74
CA THR A 120 12.70 14.52 -48.16
C THR A 120 14.06 15.18 -48.33
N GLN A 121 15.12 14.39 -48.53
CA GLN A 121 16.33 14.94 -49.10
C GLN A 121 16.00 15.28 -50.56
N GLU A 122 16.01 16.57 -50.88
CA GLU A 122 16.03 17.03 -52.27
C GLU A 122 17.22 16.36 -52.95
N LYS A 123 16.93 15.29 -53.70
CA LYS A 123 17.89 14.76 -54.66
C LYS A 123 17.96 15.83 -55.76
N SER A 124 19.02 16.64 -55.73
CA SER A 124 19.40 17.51 -56.84
C SER A 124 19.39 16.67 -58.12
N VAL A 125 18.40 16.92 -58.99
CA VAL A 125 18.27 16.29 -60.32
C VAL A 125 19.16 17.03 -61.35
N LEU A 126 20.24 17.63 -60.87
CA LEU A 126 21.32 18.20 -61.65
C LEU A 126 22.56 17.48 -61.10
N GLU A 127 23.25 16.60 -61.83
CA GLU A 127 23.88 16.73 -63.16
C GLU A 127 24.17 15.31 -63.73
N PRO A 128 24.71 15.15 -64.96
CA PRO A 128 24.97 16.13 -66.02
C PRO A 128 24.06 16.01 -67.26
#